data_AF-G7JDZ1-F1
#
_entry.id   AF-G7JDZ1-F1
#
_cell.length_a   1.000
_cell.length_b   1.000
_cell.length_c   1.000
_cell.angle_alpha   90.00
_cell.angle_beta   90.00
_cell.angle_gamma   90.00
#
_symmetry.space_group_name_H-M   'P 1'
#
loop_
_entity.id
_entity.type
_entity.pdbx_description
1 polymer ?
#
loop_
_entity_poly.entity_id
_entity_poly.type
_entity_poly.pdbx_seq_one_letter_code
_entity_poly.pdbx_strand_id
1 'polypeptide(L)'
;MRRKEIICYNFWKHPPTVPKCLSSQLRTCCIRGYKGTKHEFDFAEYIMHHSKVLETMKIQRNCLEKDQVLVKLYSYIRGGSTACKILFDYIDNDVYTMFF
;
A
#
# COMPACT_ATOMS: atom_id res chain seq x y z
N MET A 1 -1.00 -32.24 18.45
CA MET A 1 -1.67 -30.91 18.53
C MET A 1 -1.83 -30.42 17.08
N ARG A 2 -3.06 -30.45 16.53
CA ARG A 2 -3.29 -30.10 15.11
C ARG A 2 -2.99 -28.61 14.94
N ARG A 3 -2.00 -28.25 14.10
CA ARG A 3 -1.81 -26.87 13.65
C ARG A 3 -3.11 -26.47 12.96
N LYS A 4 -3.83 -25.50 13.53
CA LYS A 4 -4.93 -24.86 12.81
C LYS A 4 -4.29 -24.12 11.65
N GLU A 5 -4.46 -24.64 10.44
CA GLU A 5 -4.24 -23.87 9.23
C GLU A 5 -5.28 -22.76 9.24
N ILE A 6 -4.86 -21.58 9.70
CA ILE A 6 -5.65 -20.38 9.51
C ILE A 6 -5.47 -20.04 8.04
N ILE A 7 -6.40 -20.49 7.21
CA ILE A 7 -6.55 -20.02 5.85
C ILE A 7 -7.06 -18.58 5.98
N CYS A 8 -6.14 -17.63 6.18
CA CYS A 8 -6.43 -16.21 6.08
C CYS A 8 -6.69 -15.91 4.60
N TYR A 9 -7.96 -15.87 4.20
CA TYR A 9 -8.31 -14.95 3.12
C TYR A 9 -7.84 -13.57 3.60
N ASN A 10 -6.80 -13.03 2.96
CA ASN A 10 -6.04 -11.85 3.41
C ASN A 10 -6.86 -10.56 3.29
N PHE A 11 -7.88 -10.42 4.12
CA PHE A 11 -8.67 -9.21 4.27
C PHE A 11 -7.91 -8.24 5.19
N TRP A 12 -7.53 -7.07 4.67
CA TRP A 12 -7.04 -5.98 5.52
C TRP A 12 -8.12 -5.64 6.54
N LYS A 13 -7.75 -5.61 7.83
CA LYS A 13 -8.63 -5.19 8.91
C LYS A 13 -8.00 -3.97 9.56
N HIS A 14 -8.79 -2.90 9.66
CA HIS A 14 -8.38 -1.71 10.39
C HIS A 14 -7.98 -2.08 11.81
N PRO A 15 -6.76 -1.74 12.24
CA PRO A 15 -6.35 -1.99 13.61
C PRO A 15 -7.20 -1.13 14.57
N PRO A 16 -7.50 -1.62 15.78
CA PRO A 16 -8.39 -0.94 16.72
C PRO A 16 -7.83 0.42 17.20
N THR A 17 -6.51 0.59 17.15
CA THR A 17 -5.82 1.82 17.51
C THR A 17 -4.70 2.11 16.53
N VAL A 18 -4.50 3.39 16.21
CA VAL A 18 -3.38 3.84 15.37
C VAL A 18 -2.07 3.69 16.13
N PRO A 19 -1.09 2.94 15.60
CA PRO A 19 0.23 2.86 16.22
C PRO A 19 0.88 4.25 16.31
N LYS A 20 1.46 4.58 17.46
CA LYS A 20 2.11 5.89 17.65
C LYS A 20 3.23 6.12 16.63
N CYS A 21 4.02 5.09 16.32
CA CYS A 21 5.07 5.14 15.30
C CYS A 21 4.52 5.47 13.91
N LEU A 22 3.36 4.90 13.55
CA LEU A 22 2.69 5.20 12.29
C LEU A 22 2.35 6.70 12.24
N SER A 23 1.74 7.21 13.31
CA SER A 23 1.26 8.59 13.31
C SER A 23 2.36 9.64 13.38
N SER A 24 3.40 9.43 14.19
CA SER A 24 4.41 10.46 14.50
C SER A 24 5.79 10.23 13.89
N GLN A 25 6.06 9.07 13.29
CA GLN A 25 7.41 8.73 12.82
C GLN A 25 7.45 8.22 11.37
N LEU A 26 6.33 7.75 10.80
CA LEU A 26 6.35 7.22 9.45
C LEU A 26 6.47 8.35 8.42
N ARG A 27 7.70 8.56 7.93
CA ARG A 27 8.00 9.52 6.86
C ARG A 27 7.95 8.90 5.48
N THR A 28 8.31 7.62 5.36
CA THR A 28 8.32 6.92 4.08
C THR A 28 7.64 5.56 4.19
N CYS A 29 6.87 5.20 3.17
CA CYS A 29 6.23 3.90 3.04
C CYS A 29 6.47 3.33 1.64
N CYS A 30 6.69 2.02 1.51
CA CYS A 30 6.78 1.35 0.22
C CYS A 30 5.90 0.10 0.24
N ILE A 31 4.88 0.06 -0.62
CA ILE A 31 4.01 -1.10 -0.83
C ILE A 31 4.49 -1.81 -2.08
N ARG A 32 4.99 -3.04 -1.93
CA ARG A 32 5.54 -3.84 -3.03
C ARG A 32 4.53 -4.85 -3.54
N GLY A 33 4.61 -5.15 -4.84
CA GLY A 33 3.73 -6.13 -5.49
C GLY A 33 2.26 -5.73 -5.48
N TYR A 34 1.96 -4.42 -5.48
CA TYR A 34 0.61 -3.90 -5.41
C TYR A 34 -0.22 -4.37 -6.61
N LYS A 35 -1.31 -5.09 -6.33
CA LYS A 35 -2.19 -5.69 -7.36
C LYS A 35 -3.50 -4.91 -7.57
N GLY A 36 -3.66 -3.76 -6.93
CA GLY A 36 -4.88 -2.96 -7.06
C GLY A 36 -6.10 -3.59 -6.39
N THR A 37 -5.93 -4.53 -5.47
CA THR A 37 -7.06 -5.11 -4.74
C THR A 37 -7.64 -4.09 -3.76
N LYS A 38 -8.93 -4.23 -3.42
CA LYS A 38 -9.58 -3.38 -2.42
C LYS A 38 -8.84 -3.36 -1.08
N HIS A 39 -8.28 -4.49 -0.66
CA HIS A 39 -7.58 -4.60 0.63
C HIS A 39 -6.25 -3.87 0.64
N GLU A 40 -5.51 -3.92 -0.47
CA GLU A 40 -4.28 -3.14 -0.61
C GLU A 40 -4.58 -1.64 -0.67
N PHE A 41 -5.71 -1.24 -1.29
CA PHE A 41 -6.20 0.13 -1.24
C PHE A 41 -6.55 0.56 0.20
N ASP A 42 -7.36 -0.21 0.91
CA ASP A 42 -7.76 0.11 2.29
C ASP A 42 -6.52 0.22 3.21
N PHE A 43 -5.49 -0.60 2.98
CA PHE A 43 -4.22 -0.52 3.68
C PHE A 43 -3.44 0.77 3.36
N ALA A 44 -3.33 1.11 2.08
CA ALA A 44 -2.65 2.33 1.65
C ALA A 44 -3.37 3.57 2.18
N GLU A 45 -4.70 3.60 2.12
CA GLU A 45 -5.55 4.65 2.67
C GLU A 45 -5.32 4.83 4.16
N TYR A 46 -5.33 3.73 4.91
CA TYR A 46 -5.08 3.75 6.35
C TYR A 46 -3.73 4.41 6.68
N ILE A 47 -2.66 4.04 5.97
CA ILE A 47 -1.33 4.64 6.19
C ILE A 47 -1.35 6.14 5.88
N MET A 48 -1.89 6.54 4.72
CA MET A 48 -1.92 7.95 4.31
C MET A 48 -2.71 8.81 5.29
N HIS A 49 -3.86 8.32 5.75
CA HIS A 49 -4.75 9.08 6.62
C HIS A 49 -4.21 9.22 8.05
N HIS A 50 -3.49 8.22 8.56
CA HIS A 50 -3.06 8.20 9.95
C HIS A 50 -1.62 8.65 10.19
N SER A 51 -0.80 8.74 9.13
CA SER A 51 0.61 9.14 9.22
C SER A 51 0.77 10.65 9.00
N LYS A 52 0.86 11.42 10.09
CA LYS A 52 0.87 12.90 10.04
C LYS A 52 2.15 13.47 9.43
N VAL A 53 3.24 12.71 9.47
CA VAL A 53 4.57 13.13 9.00
C VAL A 53 4.99 12.40 7.72
N LEU A 54 4.05 11.77 7.02
CA LEU A 54 4.35 11.01 5.81
C LEU A 54 4.73 11.96 4.67
N GLU A 55 5.97 11.81 4.21
CA GLU A 55 6.57 12.60 3.13
C GLU A 55 6.50 11.86 1.80
N THR A 56 6.62 10.54 1.79
CA THR A 56 6.62 9.75 0.56
C THR A 56 5.97 8.38 0.72
N MET A 57 5.04 8.07 -0.17
CA MET A 57 4.49 6.72 -0.33
C MET A 57 4.88 6.18 -1.70
N LYS A 58 5.57 5.04 -1.74
CA LYS A 58 5.94 4.34 -2.97
C LYS A 58 5.02 3.16 -3.18
N ILE A 59 4.44 3.04 -4.36
CA ILE A 59 3.64 1.89 -4.77
C ILE A 59 4.38 1.20 -5.90
N GLN A 60 4.96 0.05 -5.57
CA GLN A 60 5.67 -0.83 -6.49
C GLN A 60 4.71 -1.91 -6.98
N ARG A 61 4.48 -1.93 -8.29
CA ARG A 61 3.55 -2.86 -8.94
C ARG A 61 4.30 -3.81 -9.86
N ASN A 62 3.75 -5.02 -10.00
CA ASN A 62 4.31 -6.07 -10.86
C ASN A 62 3.54 -6.22 -12.18
N CYS A 63 2.43 -5.48 -12.37
CA CYS A 63 1.61 -5.54 -13.58
C CYS A 63 1.29 -4.11 -14.08
N LEU A 64 1.21 -3.95 -15.41
CA LEU A 64 0.98 -2.68 -16.09
C LEU A 64 -0.49 -2.24 -16.15
N GLU A 65 -1.43 -3.06 -15.68
CA GLU A 65 -2.86 -2.78 -15.80
C GLU A 65 -3.25 -1.41 -15.24
N LYS A 66 -4.11 -0.72 -16.00
CA LYS A 66 -4.59 0.64 -15.68
C LYS A 66 -5.69 0.52 -14.63
N ASP A 67 -5.30 0.38 -13.37
CA ASP A 67 -6.26 0.18 -12.29
C ASP A 67 -7.00 1.48 -11.93
N GLN A 68 -8.33 1.38 -11.88
CA GLN A 68 -9.22 2.41 -11.32
C GLN A 68 -8.86 2.77 -9.87
N VAL A 69 -8.15 1.88 -9.18
CA VAL A 69 -7.67 2.05 -7.81
C VAL A 69 -6.55 3.11 -7.73
N LEU A 70 -5.71 3.23 -8.76
CA LEU A 70 -4.73 4.33 -8.86
C LEU A 70 -5.44 5.68 -8.93
N VAL A 71 -6.47 5.80 -9.77
CA VAL A 71 -7.25 7.03 -9.91
C VAL A 71 -7.93 7.42 -8.59
N LYS A 72 -8.43 6.43 -7.83
CA LYS A 72 -8.99 6.66 -6.48
C LYS A 72 -7.95 7.14 -5.48
N LEU A 73 -6.75 6.55 -5.48
CA LEU A 73 -5.61 7.01 -4.67
C LEU A 73 -5.28 8.47 -5.00
N TYR A 74 -5.22 8.84 -6.28
CA TYR A 74 -4.98 10.22 -6.71
C TYR A 74 -6.07 11.20 -6.28
N SER A 75 -7.35 10.82 -6.36
CA SER A 75 -8.45 11.72 -5.96
C SER A 75 -8.45 12.03 -4.47
N TYR A 76 -8.08 11.07 -3.63
CA TYR A 76 -8.04 11.24 -2.18
C TYR A 76 -6.95 12.23 -1.74
N ILE A 77 -5.78 12.20 -2.39
CA ILE A 77 -4.67 13.12 -2.09
C ILE A 77 -5.05 14.57 -2.42
N ARG A 78 -5.78 14.77 -3.53
CA ARG A 78 -6.21 16.12 -3.93
C ARG A 78 -7.23 16.73 -2.95
N GLY A 79 -7.97 15.90 -2.20
CA GLY A 79 -8.90 16.34 -1.17
C GLY A 79 -8.33 16.38 0.26
N GLY A 80 -7.24 15.65 0.54
CA GLY A 80 -6.69 15.44 1.87
C GLY A 80 -5.28 16.02 2.04
N SER A 81 -5.21 17.13 2.78
CA SER A 81 -4.00 17.90 3.13
C SER A 81 -2.88 17.08 3.81
N THR A 82 -2.03 16.41 3.03
CA THR A 82 -0.68 16.02 3.46
C THR A 82 0.31 16.29 2.33
N ALA A 83 1.49 16.82 2.65
CA ALA A 83 2.59 17.06 1.70
C ALA A 83 3.21 15.75 1.14
N CYS A 84 2.51 14.62 1.31
CA CYS A 84 2.98 13.29 0.94
C CYS A 84 3.04 13.15 -0.59
N LYS A 85 4.22 12.80 -1.10
CA LYS A 85 4.44 12.49 -2.51
C LYS A 85 4.17 11.01 -2.75
N ILE A 86 3.28 10.68 -3.68
CA ILE A 86 3.12 9.29 -4.12
C ILE A 86 3.97 9.03 -5.36
N LEU A 87 4.80 7.99 -5.29
CA LEU A 87 5.65 7.54 -6.37
C LEU A 87 5.19 6.15 -6.81
N PHE A 88 5.04 5.97 -8.11
CA PHE A 88 4.72 4.68 -8.71
C PHE A 88 5.95 4.14 -9.39
N ASP A 89 6.24 2.89 -9.11
CA ASP A 89 7.38 2.19 -9.68
C ASP A 89 6.91 0.84 -10.21
N TYR A 90 7.40 0.47 -11.38
CA TYR A 90 7.05 -0.78 -12.03
C TYR A 90 8.25 -1.70 -11.91
N ILE A 91 8.11 -2.74 -11.10
CA ILE A 91 9.12 -3.79 -11.03
C ILE A 91 8.75 -4.78 -12.14
N ASP A 92 9.40 -4.60 -13.28
CA ASP A 92 9.40 -5.60 -14.34
C ASP A 92 9.96 -6.91 -13.77
N ASN A 93 9.08 -7.88 -13.55
CA ASN A 93 9.48 -9.22 -13.09
C ASN A 93 9.86 -10.12 -14.28
N ASP A 94 9.84 -9.62 -15.52
CA ASP A 94 10.22 -10.39 -16.72
C ASP A 94 11.74 -10.63 -16.81
N VAL A 95 12.56 -9.98 -15.98
CA VAL A 95 14.02 -10.20 -15.96
C VAL A 95 14.46 -11.32 -15.00
N TYR A 96 13.59 -11.81 -14.09
CA TYR A 96 13.95 -12.87 -13.12
C TYR A 96 13.37 -14.26 -13.42
N THR A 97 12.57 -14.43 -14.48
CA THR A 97 12.12 -15.74 -14.97
C THR A 97 12.88 -16.25 -16.21
N MET A 98 13.96 -15.58 -16.62
CA MET A 98 14.76 -15.97 -17.79
C MET A 98 16.25 -16.20 -17.49
N PHE A 99 16.63 -16.54 -16.26
CA PHE A 99 17.93 -17.16 -15.98
C PHE A 99 17.81 -18.30 -14.96
N PHE A 100 17.89 -19.51 -15.54
CA PHE A 100 18.06 -20.88 -15.02
C PHE A 100 16.82 -21.61 -14.48
#